data_AF-A0A7S3KXB2-F1
#
_entry.id   AF-A0A7S3KXB2-F1
#
_cell.length_a   1.000
_cell.length_b   1.000
_cell.length_c   1.000
_cell.angle_alpha   90.00
_cell.angle_beta   90.00
_cell.angle_gamma   90.00
#
_symmetry.space_group_name_H-M   'P 1'
#
loop_
_entity.id
_entity.type
_entity.pdbx_description
1 polymer ?
#
loop_
_entity_poly.entity_id
_entity_poly.type
_entity_poly.pdbx_seq_one_letter_code
_entity_poly.pdbx_strand_id
1 'polypeptide(L)'
;SCCLLSASTCSGIVTVQSTAAIVANACSKMGIPSSRQGWAHATNSHDKLKDALMDPRVTAIEADLLMGTDQSEHGLKEKRVPIMAHPPEDSSDLPLDVFLRRVTKELASQPGKRHLEKHIKLDFKDMESVEPALKMLKEFDVCVEERTIFLNADVLHGPGRSATDVSVSADHFIETCLNLLAEESRGVVFSLGFKVDVVHPFGHTEEHIREMIRVVQRHDLTNRSSGVVLAINARLLVKNLSPFETFLKHFPTSQLLAWTASGEPPISKRKIERIKHHFHVHGTLDRVGFDCNVAETLLGGLTYDVLLDLYGVFLFLVKMFSLAYSRLVGGKKKVA
;
A
#
# COMPACT_ATOMS: atom_id res chain seq x y z
N SER A 1 -14.59 -79.59 -31.32
CA SER A 1 -15.15 -79.32 -29.98
C SER A 1 -14.26 -78.27 -29.32
N CYS A 2 -14.72 -77.07 -28.94
CA CYS A 2 -15.67 -76.80 -27.84
C CYS A 2 -15.20 -77.46 -26.54
N CYS A 3 -15.04 -76.79 -25.40
CA CYS A 3 -15.40 -75.42 -24.99
C CYS A 3 -14.51 -74.99 -23.77
N LEU A 4 -14.59 -73.83 -23.09
CA LEU A 4 -15.61 -72.75 -22.99
C LEU A 4 -14.93 -71.37 -22.66
N LEU A 5 -15.67 -70.44 -22.05
CA LEU A 5 -15.39 -69.04 -21.69
C LEU A 5 -14.64 -68.82 -20.35
N SER A 6 -13.89 -67.71 -20.23
CA SER A 6 -14.29 -66.60 -19.34
C SER A 6 -13.66 -65.28 -19.80
N ALA A 7 -14.40 -64.17 -19.66
CA ALA A 7 -13.93 -62.82 -19.99
C ALA A 7 -13.83 -62.00 -18.70
N SER A 8 -12.79 -61.17 -18.57
CA SER A 8 -12.77 -60.08 -17.61
C SER A 8 -12.21 -58.83 -18.28
N THR A 9 -13.09 -57.91 -18.60
CA THR A 9 -12.78 -56.61 -19.19
C THR A 9 -12.31 -55.65 -18.09
N CYS A 10 -11.01 -55.38 -18.02
CA CYS A 10 -10.51 -54.25 -17.25
C CYS A 10 -10.36 -53.04 -18.19
N SER A 11 -11.38 -52.17 -18.21
CA SER A 11 -11.34 -50.91 -18.95
C SER A 11 -10.35 -49.93 -18.31
N GLY A 12 -9.07 -50.08 -18.66
CA GLY A 12 -8.04 -49.09 -18.38
C GLY A 12 -8.29 -47.84 -19.20
N ILE A 13 -9.13 -46.93 -18.69
CA ILE A 13 -9.24 -45.57 -19.22
C ILE A 13 -7.91 -44.87 -18.92
N VAL A 14 -6.99 -44.92 -19.87
CA VAL A 14 -5.84 -44.01 -19.91
C VAL A 14 -6.40 -42.64 -20.26
N THR A 15 -6.76 -41.88 -19.23
CA THR A 15 -7.18 -40.49 -19.39
C THR A 15 -5.98 -39.70 -19.92
N VAL A 16 -5.95 -39.47 -21.23
CA VAL A 16 -5.00 -38.55 -21.86
C VAL A 16 -5.37 -37.16 -21.36
N GLN A 17 -4.76 -36.74 -20.25
CA GLN A 17 -4.80 -35.34 -19.84
C GLN A 17 -4.14 -34.53 -20.95
N SER A 18 -4.94 -33.66 -21.58
CA SER A 18 -4.45 -32.71 -22.57
C SER A 18 -3.23 -31.97 -22.02
N THR A 19 -2.21 -31.78 -22.85
CA THR A 19 -1.01 -31.01 -22.53
C THR A 19 -1.34 -29.60 -22.03
N ALA A 20 -2.50 -29.04 -22.40
CA ALA A 20 -3.01 -27.78 -21.86
C ALA A 20 -3.28 -27.81 -20.34
N ALA A 21 -3.71 -28.94 -19.78
CA ALA A 21 -3.99 -29.08 -18.34
C ALA A 21 -2.71 -29.16 -17.50
N ILE A 22 -1.59 -29.60 -18.08
CA ILE A 22 -0.29 -29.68 -17.41
C ILE A 22 0.40 -28.30 -17.41
N VAL A 23 0.22 -27.50 -18.47
CA VAL A 23 0.70 -26.10 -18.52
C VAL A 23 -0.05 -25.19 -17.54
N ALA A 24 -1.31 -25.51 -17.22
CA ALA A 24 -2.12 -24.73 -16.27
C ALA A 24 -1.69 -24.84 -14.78
N ASN A 25 -0.72 -25.70 -14.43
CA ASN A 25 -0.41 -26.03 -13.03
C ASN A 25 1.07 -25.81 -12.63
N ALA A 26 1.75 -24.84 -13.26
CA ALA A 26 3.14 -24.49 -12.95
C ALA A 26 3.37 -22.97 -12.87
N CYS A 27 2.37 -22.22 -12.41
CA CYS A 27 2.49 -20.79 -12.12
C CYS A 27 1.84 -20.49 -10.77
N SER A 28 2.59 -20.75 -9.70
CA SER A 28 2.25 -20.29 -8.36
C SER A 28 2.00 -18.79 -8.40
N LYS A 29 0.82 -18.38 -7.90
CA LYS A 29 0.49 -16.99 -7.57
C LYS A 29 1.69 -16.35 -6.87
N MET A 30 2.26 -15.29 -7.46
CA MET A 30 3.33 -14.55 -6.80
C MET A 30 2.83 -14.08 -5.45
N GLY A 31 3.58 -14.37 -4.38
CA GLY A 31 3.27 -13.84 -3.07
C GLY A 31 3.62 -12.36 -2.97
N ILE A 32 3.23 -11.72 -1.87
CA ILE A 32 3.79 -10.43 -1.48
C ILE A 32 5.32 -10.61 -1.36
N PRO A 33 6.15 -9.73 -1.94
CA PRO A 33 7.60 -9.84 -1.82
C PRO A 33 8.05 -9.66 -0.36
N SER A 34 9.33 -9.91 -0.06
CA SER A 34 9.84 -9.81 1.31
C SER A 34 9.49 -8.47 1.97
N SER A 35 9.13 -8.49 3.26
CA SER A 35 8.88 -7.27 4.03
C SER A 35 10.10 -6.33 4.13
N ARG A 36 11.31 -6.86 3.88
CA ARG A 36 12.59 -6.16 4.02
C ARG A 36 13.02 -5.42 2.75
N GLN A 37 12.10 -4.66 2.17
CA GLN A 37 12.40 -3.82 1.01
C GLN A 37 13.21 -2.57 1.40
N GLY A 38 14.13 -2.15 0.54
CA GLY A 38 14.68 -0.81 0.55
C GLY A 38 13.78 0.12 -0.26
N TRP A 39 13.05 1.00 0.42
CA TRP A 39 12.09 1.91 -0.20
C TRP A 39 12.77 3.23 -0.65
N ALA A 40 12.46 3.66 -1.87
CA ALA A 40 12.55 5.07 -2.26
C ALA A 40 11.17 5.70 -2.05
N HIS A 41 11.08 6.62 -1.09
CA HIS A 41 9.83 7.22 -0.61
C HIS A 41 9.49 8.54 -1.32
N ALA A 42 8.22 8.77 -1.62
CA ALA A 42 7.66 9.94 -2.29
C ALA A 42 8.47 10.33 -3.55
N THR A 43 8.62 9.38 -4.47
CA THR A 43 9.45 9.47 -5.69
C THR A 43 8.78 10.30 -6.79
N ASN A 44 8.39 11.52 -6.43
CA ASN A 44 7.44 12.36 -7.16
C ASN A 44 8.10 13.36 -8.14
N SER A 45 9.34 13.10 -8.56
CA SER A 45 10.03 13.98 -9.51
C SER A 45 11.05 13.23 -10.37
N HIS A 46 11.40 13.80 -11.53
CA HIS A 46 12.35 13.19 -12.47
C HIS A 46 13.68 12.80 -11.85
N ASP A 47 14.24 13.66 -10.98
CA ASP A 47 15.53 13.42 -10.33
C ASP A 47 15.42 12.35 -9.24
N LYS A 48 14.39 12.40 -8.39
CA LYS A 48 14.13 11.34 -7.39
C LYS A 48 13.99 9.98 -8.06
N LEU A 49 13.26 9.89 -9.18
CA LEU A 49 13.09 8.63 -9.91
C LEU A 49 14.41 8.14 -10.50
N LYS A 50 15.23 9.03 -11.05
CA LYS A 50 16.56 8.70 -11.58
C LYS A 50 17.46 8.14 -10.48
N ASP A 51 17.54 8.81 -9.33
CA ASP A 51 18.35 8.37 -8.19
C ASP A 51 17.85 7.03 -7.63
N ALA A 52 16.52 6.88 -7.48
CA ALA A 52 15.88 5.65 -7.03
C ALA A 52 16.13 4.46 -7.98
N LEU A 53 16.18 4.70 -9.30
CA LEU A 53 16.54 3.67 -10.29
C LEU A 53 18.02 3.28 -10.20
N MET A 54 18.92 4.24 -9.96
CA MET A 54 20.37 4.00 -9.93
C MET A 54 20.90 3.40 -8.62
N ASP A 55 20.21 3.59 -7.48
CA ASP A 55 20.66 3.03 -6.18
C ASP A 55 20.40 1.51 -6.09
N PRO A 56 21.43 0.65 -5.94
CA PRO A 56 21.25 -0.80 -5.82
C PRO A 56 20.67 -1.23 -4.46
N ARG A 57 20.55 -0.33 -3.48
CA ARG A 57 19.92 -0.59 -2.17
C ARG A 57 18.39 -0.40 -2.21
N VAL A 58 17.88 0.32 -3.21
CA VAL A 58 16.45 0.52 -3.43
C VAL A 58 15.91 -0.68 -4.20
N THR A 59 15.01 -1.43 -3.58
CA THR A 59 14.33 -2.60 -4.16
C THR A 59 12.84 -2.35 -4.41
N ALA A 60 12.28 -1.27 -3.86
CA ALA A 60 10.93 -0.82 -4.14
C ALA A 60 10.87 0.71 -4.27
N ILE A 61 10.15 1.21 -5.26
CA ILE A 61 9.91 2.63 -5.49
C ILE A 61 8.46 2.93 -5.14
N GLU A 62 8.25 3.86 -4.21
CA GLU A 62 6.96 4.41 -3.86
C GLU A 62 6.83 5.83 -4.44
N ALA A 63 5.68 6.12 -5.04
CA ALA A 63 5.34 7.44 -5.57
C ALA A 63 3.85 7.74 -5.32
N ASP A 64 3.61 8.96 -4.85
CA ASP A 64 2.28 9.50 -4.62
C ASP A 64 1.62 9.83 -5.96
N LEU A 65 0.35 9.48 -6.16
CA LEU A 65 -0.33 9.57 -7.45
C LEU A 65 -1.68 10.30 -7.33
N LEU A 66 -1.86 11.33 -8.15
CA LEU A 66 -3.09 12.13 -8.21
C LEU A 66 -3.34 12.66 -9.63
N MET A 67 -4.55 13.15 -9.89
CA MET A 67 -4.90 13.81 -11.15
C MET A 67 -4.49 15.29 -11.09
N GLY A 68 -3.58 15.70 -11.95
CA GLY A 68 -3.00 17.04 -11.90
C GLY A 68 -2.40 17.50 -13.23
N THR A 69 -1.68 18.62 -13.18
CA THR A 69 -1.13 19.28 -14.37
C THR A 69 0.30 18.80 -14.65
N ASP A 70 0.52 18.29 -15.85
CA ASP A 70 1.85 17.95 -16.37
C ASP A 70 2.66 19.23 -16.66
N GLN A 71 3.83 19.36 -16.03
CA GLN A 71 4.76 20.48 -16.26
C GLN A 71 5.89 20.14 -17.26
N SER A 72 5.97 18.90 -17.73
CA SER A 72 7.08 18.43 -18.59
C SER A 72 7.04 19.01 -20.01
N GLU A 73 5.87 19.37 -20.52
CA GLU A 73 5.72 20.05 -21.82
C GLU A 73 5.45 21.56 -21.64
N HIS A 74 6.48 22.38 -21.89
CA HIS A 74 6.43 23.84 -21.79
C HIS A 74 5.57 24.52 -22.90
N GLY A 75 4.25 24.28 -22.94
CA GLY A 75 3.31 25.26 -23.49
C GLY A 75 2.12 24.82 -24.35
N LEU A 76 1.60 23.58 -24.27
CA LEU A 76 0.43 23.16 -25.08
C LEU A 76 -0.73 22.55 -24.27
N LYS A 77 -1.53 23.44 -23.68
CA LYS A 77 -2.75 23.21 -22.87
C LYS A 77 -2.51 22.49 -21.54
N GLU A 78 -3.24 22.95 -20.52
CA GLU A 78 -3.35 22.29 -19.21
C GLU A 78 -4.05 20.94 -19.35
N LYS A 79 -3.30 19.92 -19.74
CA LYS A 79 -3.80 18.55 -19.85
C LYS A 79 -3.72 17.92 -18.46
N ARG A 80 -4.86 17.79 -17.79
CA ARG A 80 -4.97 16.96 -16.58
C ARG A 80 -4.67 15.51 -16.92
N VAL A 81 -3.68 14.94 -16.23
CA VAL A 81 -3.27 13.53 -16.33
C VAL A 81 -2.90 13.00 -14.94
N PRO A 82 -2.86 11.66 -14.73
CA PRO A 82 -2.23 11.11 -13.53
C PRO A 82 -0.75 11.52 -13.48
N ILE A 83 -0.37 12.19 -12.40
CA ILE A 83 1.00 12.68 -12.15
C ILE A 83 1.53 12.14 -10.82
N MET A 84 2.84 12.03 -10.71
CA MET A 84 3.47 11.71 -9.44
C MET A 84 3.58 12.97 -8.58
N ALA A 85 2.69 13.12 -7.61
CA ALA A 85 2.58 14.29 -6.73
C ALA A 85 1.82 13.96 -5.42
N HIS A 86 2.12 14.72 -4.36
CA HIS A 86 1.42 14.63 -3.06
C HIS A 86 0.77 15.99 -2.75
N PRO A 87 -0.51 16.03 -2.30
CA PRO A 87 -1.18 17.28 -1.94
C PRO A 87 -0.38 18.08 -0.87
N PRO A 88 -0.32 19.42 -0.94
CA PRO A 88 -1.16 20.29 -1.77
C PRO A 88 -0.70 20.45 -3.23
N GLU A 89 0.42 19.85 -3.64
CA GLU A 89 0.90 19.96 -5.03
C GLU A 89 -0.10 19.27 -5.98
N ASP A 90 -0.55 19.99 -7.00
CA ASP A 90 -1.47 19.55 -8.05
C ASP A 90 -0.80 19.50 -9.43
N SER A 91 0.53 19.63 -9.47
CA SER A 91 1.34 19.63 -10.68
C SER A 91 2.71 19.01 -10.43
N SER A 92 3.34 18.46 -11.48
CA SER A 92 4.61 17.72 -11.37
C SER A 92 5.36 17.68 -12.71
N ASP A 93 6.69 17.50 -12.64
CA ASP A 93 7.55 17.21 -13.80
C ASP A 93 7.49 15.74 -14.24
N LEU A 94 6.81 14.88 -13.47
CA LEU A 94 6.78 13.43 -13.65
C LEU A 94 5.34 12.91 -13.83
N PRO A 95 4.76 13.01 -15.03
CA PRO A 95 3.52 12.32 -15.36
C PRO A 95 3.69 10.79 -15.33
N LEU A 96 2.61 10.07 -15.04
CA LEU A 96 2.61 8.62 -14.83
C LEU A 96 3.17 7.85 -16.04
N ASP A 97 2.83 8.26 -17.26
CA ASP A 97 3.28 7.59 -18.48
C ASP A 97 4.81 7.72 -18.67
N VAL A 98 5.42 8.84 -18.27
CA VAL A 98 6.88 9.01 -18.24
C VAL A 98 7.52 8.19 -17.12
N PHE A 99 6.89 8.13 -15.93
CA PHE A 99 7.32 7.23 -14.85
C PHE A 99 7.34 5.77 -15.33
N LEU A 100 6.23 5.27 -15.89
CA LEU A 100 6.10 3.91 -16.40
C LEU A 100 7.09 3.62 -17.54
N ARG A 101 7.28 4.56 -18.47
CA ARG A 101 8.35 4.44 -19.50
C ARG A 101 9.74 4.30 -18.89
N ARG A 102 10.09 5.05 -17.84
CA ARG A 102 11.42 4.99 -17.22
C ARG A 102 11.65 3.67 -16.48
N VAL A 103 10.71 3.26 -15.62
CA VAL A 103 10.82 1.99 -14.87
C VAL A 103 10.79 0.75 -15.77
N THR A 104 10.18 0.81 -16.96
CA THR A 104 10.21 -0.30 -17.95
C THR A 104 11.43 -0.24 -18.88
N LYS A 105 11.92 0.95 -19.25
CA LYS A 105 13.18 1.08 -20.02
C LYS A 105 14.42 0.59 -19.25
N GLU A 106 14.43 0.79 -17.93
CA GLU A 106 15.52 0.28 -17.08
C GLU A 106 15.60 -1.25 -17.13
N LEU A 107 14.45 -1.95 -17.10
CA LEU A 107 14.37 -3.41 -17.28
C LEU A 107 15.02 -3.85 -18.60
N ALA A 108 14.59 -3.25 -19.71
CA ALA A 108 15.06 -3.61 -21.05
C ALA A 108 16.56 -3.33 -21.25
N SER A 109 17.12 -2.38 -20.49
CA SER A 109 18.50 -1.93 -20.62
C SER A 109 19.49 -2.75 -19.77
N GLN A 110 19.02 -3.65 -18.88
CA GLN A 110 19.87 -4.55 -18.09
C GLN A 110 19.53 -6.05 -18.23
N PRO A 111 19.59 -6.64 -19.45
CA PRO A 111 19.32 -8.08 -19.65
C PRO A 111 20.17 -8.97 -18.75
N GLY A 112 19.54 -9.92 -18.07
CA GLY A 112 20.21 -10.86 -17.16
C GLY A 112 20.45 -10.35 -15.73
N LYS A 113 20.12 -9.10 -15.40
CA LYS A 113 20.13 -8.58 -14.03
C LYS A 113 18.72 -8.45 -13.42
N ARG A 114 17.89 -9.49 -13.56
CA ARG A 114 16.52 -9.58 -12.97
C ARG A 114 16.50 -9.30 -11.45
N HIS A 115 17.61 -9.52 -10.74
CA HIS A 115 17.75 -9.14 -9.32
C HIS A 115 17.79 -7.62 -9.03
N LEU A 116 17.77 -6.75 -10.06
CA LEU A 116 17.62 -5.30 -9.94
C LEU A 116 16.20 -4.82 -10.27
N GLU A 117 15.25 -5.72 -10.50
CA GLU A 117 13.85 -5.36 -10.74
C GLU A 117 13.24 -4.75 -9.48
N LYS A 118 12.97 -3.45 -9.54
CA LYS A 118 12.32 -2.72 -8.44
C LYS A 118 10.81 -2.95 -8.49
N HIS A 119 10.24 -3.31 -7.35
CA HIS A 119 8.79 -3.28 -7.15
C HIS A 119 8.30 -1.81 -7.20
N ILE A 120 7.05 -1.60 -7.59
CA ILE A 120 6.45 -0.26 -7.72
C ILE A 120 5.27 -0.16 -6.78
N LYS A 121 5.16 0.93 -6.04
CA LYS A 121 4.00 1.27 -5.22
C LYS A 121 3.43 2.61 -5.68
N LEU A 122 2.19 2.57 -6.14
CA LEU A 122 1.42 3.76 -6.52
C LEU A 122 0.50 4.12 -5.36
N ASP A 123 0.73 5.26 -4.71
CA ASP A 123 -0.07 5.74 -3.59
C ASP A 123 -1.11 6.77 -4.04
N PHE A 124 -2.30 6.27 -4.39
CA PHE A 124 -3.42 7.05 -4.88
C PHE A 124 -3.96 8.01 -3.81
N LYS A 125 -3.95 9.30 -4.11
CA LYS A 125 -4.44 10.37 -3.21
C LYS A 125 -5.86 10.84 -3.54
N ASP A 126 -6.36 10.51 -4.73
CA ASP A 126 -7.72 10.78 -5.18
C ASP A 126 -8.34 9.60 -5.96
N MET A 127 -9.64 9.67 -6.25
CA MET A 127 -10.34 8.70 -7.09
C MET A 127 -10.24 9.01 -8.60
N GLU A 128 -9.92 10.24 -9.00
CA GLU A 128 -9.97 10.69 -10.41
C GLU A 128 -8.81 10.09 -11.24
N SER A 129 -7.67 9.84 -10.60
CA SER A 129 -6.48 9.21 -11.16
C SER A 129 -6.56 7.69 -11.28
N VAL A 130 -7.45 7.02 -10.54
CA VAL A 130 -7.49 5.55 -10.40
C VAL A 130 -7.71 4.85 -11.75
N GLU A 131 -8.84 5.09 -12.41
CA GLU A 131 -9.15 4.42 -13.70
C GLU A 131 -8.14 4.79 -14.82
N PRO A 132 -7.76 6.07 -15.03
CA PRO A 132 -6.73 6.43 -16.01
C PRO A 132 -5.37 5.76 -15.76
N ALA A 133 -4.94 5.67 -14.50
CA ALA A 133 -3.67 5.02 -14.15
C ALA A 133 -3.67 3.52 -14.40
N LEU A 134 -4.76 2.83 -14.04
CA LEU A 134 -4.92 1.39 -14.26
C LEU A 134 -4.95 1.04 -15.76
N LYS A 135 -5.50 1.93 -16.61
CA LYS A 135 -5.41 1.79 -18.07
C LYS A 135 -3.96 1.91 -18.56
N MET A 136 -3.21 2.92 -18.10
CA MET A 136 -1.79 3.06 -18.46
C MET A 136 -0.95 1.86 -18.00
N LEU A 137 -1.22 1.29 -16.81
CA LEU A 137 -0.51 0.09 -16.33
C LEU A 137 -0.65 -1.11 -17.28
N LYS A 138 -1.83 -1.31 -17.89
CA LYS A 138 -2.05 -2.30 -18.95
C LYS A 138 -1.29 -1.96 -20.22
N GLU A 139 -1.40 -0.71 -20.68
CA GLU A 139 -0.75 -0.23 -21.92
C GLU A 139 0.78 -0.35 -21.89
N PHE A 140 1.40 -0.22 -20.72
CA PHE A 140 2.85 -0.34 -20.52
C PHE A 140 3.34 -1.75 -20.12
N ASP A 141 2.44 -2.74 -20.03
CA ASP A 141 2.72 -4.15 -19.66
C ASP A 141 3.70 -4.27 -18.46
N VAL A 142 3.39 -3.54 -17.39
CA VAL A 142 4.34 -3.33 -16.27
C VAL A 142 4.40 -4.53 -15.32
N CYS A 143 3.45 -5.46 -15.45
CA CYS A 143 3.32 -6.68 -14.65
C CYS A 143 4.20 -7.83 -15.18
N VAL A 144 5.51 -7.61 -15.23
CA VAL A 144 6.51 -8.64 -15.57
C VAL A 144 6.68 -9.68 -14.46
N GLU A 145 7.20 -10.87 -14.80
CA GLU A 145 7.19 -12.08 -13.96
C GLU A 145 7.86 -11.99 -12.57
N GLU A 146 8.63 -10.94 -12.26
CA GLU A 146 9.26 -10.72 -10.95
C GLU A 146 8.91 -9.37 -10.29
N ARG A 147 8.22 -8.46 -11.01
CA ARG A 147 7.81 -7.17 -10.45
C ARG A 147 6.48 -7.29 -9.70
N THR A 148 6.39 -6.58 -8.58
CA THR A 148 5.13 -6.40 -7.84
C THR A 148 4.66 -4.97 -8.03
N ILE A 149 3.37 -4.81 -8.34
CA ILE A 149 2.68 -3.51 -8.32
C ILE A 149 1.82 -3.46 -7.05
N PHE A 150 2.18 -2.58 -6.12
CA PHE A 150 1.38 -2.27 -4.96
C PHE A 150 0.40 -1.14 -5.32
N LEU A 151 -0.90 -1.42 -5.25
CA LEU A 151 -1.95 -0.42 -5.36
C LEU A 151 -2.24 0.07 -3.94
N ASN A 152 -1.78 1.27 -3.60
CA ASN A 152 -1.90 1.84 -2.25
C ASN A 152 -2.91 2.97 -2.21
N ALA A 153 -3.69 3.04 -1.13
CA ALA A 153 -4.53 4.18 -0.81
C ALA A 153 -4.92 4.20 0.68
N ASP A 154 -5.09 5.41 1.23
CA ASP A 154 -5.69 5.66 2.54
C ASP A 154 -7.23 5.53 2.47
N VAL A 155 -7.72 4.29 2.41
CA VAL A 155 -9.13 3.97 2.09
C VAL A 155 -10.12 4.04 3.27
N LEU A 156 -9.62 4.12 4.51
CA LEU A 156 -10.42 4.23 5.73
C LEU A 156 -9.95 5.42 6.58
N HIS A 157 -10.78 5.90 7.50
CA HIS A 157 -10.35 6.89 8.48
C HIS A 157 -9.68 6.20 9.68
N GLY A 158 -8.62 6.83 10.21
CA GLY A 158 -7.92 6.40 11.41
C GLY A 158 -7.91 7.48 12.50
N PRO A 159 -7.00 7.38 13.48
CA PRO A 159 -6.95 8.30 14.61
C PRO A 159 -6.91 9.78 14.20
N GLY A 160 -7.74 10.59 14.87
CA GLY A 160 -7.86 12.04 14.66
C GLY A 160 -8.68 12.50 13.44
N ARG A 161 -9.03 11.57 12.53
CA ARG A 161 -9.80 11.83 11.31
C ARG A 161 -11.21 11.26 11.37
N SER A 162 -12.05 11.74 10.47
CA SER A 162 -13.43 11.33 10.25
C SER A 162 -13.60 10.69 8.87
N ALA A 163 -14.67 9.93 8.66
CA ALA A 163 -14.95 9.30 7.36
C ALA A 163 -15.02 10.30 6.19
N THR A 164 -15.38 11.56 6.45
CA THR A 164 -15.40 12.64 5.45
C THR A 164 -14.02 13.16 5.04
N ASP A 165 -12.95 12.80 5.76
CA ASP A 165 -11.57 13.20 5.43
C ASP A 165 -10.91 12.24 4.40
N VAL A 166 -11.60 11.14 4.05
CA VAL A 166 -11.12 10.09 3.15
C VAL A 166 -11.39 10.48 1.69
N SER A 167 -10.33 10.72 0.91
CA SER A 167 -10.42 11.08 -0.51
C SER A 167 -10.57 9.90 -1.47
N VAL A 168 -10.26 8.68 -1.01
CA VAL A 168 -10.31 7.45 -1.80
C VAL A 168 -11.27 6.45 -1.14
N SER A 169 -12.43 6.22 -1.75
CA SER A 169 -13.44 5.31 -1.21
C SER A 169 -12.97 3.85 -1.32
N ALA A 170 -12.98 3.12 -0.20
CA ALA A 170 -12.53 1.72 -0.15
C ALA A 170 -13.18 0.83 -1.21
N ASP A 171 -14.52 0.80 -1.25
CA ASP A 171 -15.26 -0.09 -2.15
C ASP A 171 -15.04 0.31 -3.61
N HIS A 172 -15.12 1.61 -3.94
CA HIS A 172 -14.92 2.07 -5.32
C HIS A 172 -13.48 1.83 -5.81
N PHE A 173 -12.47 2.14 -4.99
CA PHE A 173 -11.06 1.92 -5.33
C PHE A 173 -10.79 0.45 -5.62
N ILE A 174 -11.23 -0.43 -4.71
CA ILE A 174 -10.99 -1.87 -4.83
C ILE A 174 -11.75 -2.45 -6.03
N GLU A 175 -13.02 -2.11 -6.22
CA GLU A 175 -13.82 -2.59 -7.35
C GLU A 175 -13.25 -2.12 -8.69
N THR A 176 -12.88 -0.85 -8.83
CA THR A 176 -12.23 -0.33 -10.06
C THR A 176 -10.90 -1.05 -10.33
N CYS A 177 -10.07 -1.26 -9.30
CA CYS A 177 -8.81 -2.02 -9.43
C CYS A 177 -9.04 -3.48 -9.87
N LEU A 178 -9.97 -4.18 -9.21
CA LEU A 178 -10.26 -5.60 -9.50
C LEU A 178 -10.98 -5.81 -10.84
N ASN A 179 -11.80 -4.85 -11.28
CA ASN A 179 -12.51 -4.93 -12.56
C ASN A 179 -11.58 -4.64 -13.73
N LEU A 180 -10.64 -3.70 -13.57
CA LEU A 180 -9.66 -3.41 -14.61
C LEU A 180 -8.55 -4.48 -14.64
N LEU A 181 -7.92 -4.82 -13.52
CA LEU A 181 -6.77 -5.75 -13.48
C LEU A 181 -7.17 -7.22 -13.25
N ALA A 182 -8.36 -7.63 -13.69
CA ALA A 182 -8.89 -8.97 -13.46
C ALA A 182 -7.99 -10.07 -14.07
N GLU A 183 -7.49 -9.83 -15.28
CA GLU A 183 -6.64 -10.76 -16.04
C GLU A 183 -5.17 -10.67 -15.58
N GLU A 184 -4.73 -9.48 -15.14
CA GLU A 184 -3.39 -9.17 -14.65
C GLU A 184 -3.21 -9.33 -13.12
N SER A 185 -4.10 -10.06 -12.45
CA SER A 185 -4.09 -10.25 -10.98
C SER A 185 -2.81 -10.91 -10.41
N ARG A 186 -1.93 -11.41 -11.29
CA ARG A 186 -0.58 -11.92 -11.01
C ARG A 186 0.41 -10.75 -10.86
N GLY A 187 0.93 -10.54 -9.65
CA GLY A 187 1.87 -9.45 -9.34
C GLY A 187 1.23 -8.21 -8.71
N VAL A 188 -0.10 -8.13 -8.64
CA VAL A 188 -0.84 -7.01 -8.03
C VAL A 188 -1.13 -7.26 -6.55
N VAL A 189 -0.64 -6.37 -5.67
CA VAL A 189 -0.85 -6.42 -4.22
C VAL A 189 -1.62 -5.17 -3.77
N PHE A 190 -2.66 -5.33 -2.96
CA PHE A 190 -3.36 -4.19 -2.36
C PHE A 190 -2.63 -3.74 -1.10
N SER A 191 -2.20 -2.48 -1.04
CA SER A 191 -1.52 -1.87 0.12
C SER A 191 -2.45 -0.85 0.77
N LEU A 192 -3.41 -1.32 1.58
CA LEU A 192 -4.46 -0.47 2.11
C LEU A 192 -4.03 0.24 3.40
N GLY A 193 -4.34 1.53 3.49
CA GLY A 193 -3.94 2.41 4.60
C GLY A 193 -5.14 3.06 5.31
N PHE A 194 -4.83 4.09 6.09
CA PHE A 194 -5.81 4.89 6.82
C PHE A 194 -5.44 6.36 6.76
N LYS A 195 -6.41 7.22 6.43
CA LYS A 195 -6.26 8.66 6.59
C LYS A 195 -6.14 9.00 8.07
N VAL A 196 -5.02 9.58 8.49
CA VAL A 196 -4.71 9.83 9.90
C VAL A 196 -4.32 11.27 10.22
N ASP A 197 -4.35 11.59 11.50
CA ASP A 197 -3.56 12.67 12.09
C ASP A 197 -2.37 12.03 12.82
N VAL A 198 -1.16 12.18 12.27
CA VAL A 198 0.05 11.49 12.75
C VAL A 198 0.49 11.92 14.15
N VAL A 199 0.06 13.11 14.60
CA VAL A 199 0.32 13.59 15.98
C VAL A 199 -0.79 13.21 16.96
N HIS A 200 -1.87 12.55 16.52
CA HIS A 200 -2.97 12.17 17.41
C HIS A 200 -2.46 11.38 18.64
N PRO A 201 -2.90 11.69 19.88
CA PRO A 201 -2.33 11.10 21.09
C PRO A 201 -2.61 9.60 21.23
N PHE A 202 -3.66 9.08 20.58
CA PHE A 202 -4.03 7.66 20.60
C PHE A 202 -3.73 6.98 19.26
N GLY A 203 -3.28 5.72 19.31
CA GLY A 203 -3.08 4.85 18.14
C GLY A 203 -4.39 4.27 17.59
N HIS A 204 -4.29 3.30 16.68
CA HIS A 204 -5.48 2.65 16.11
C HIS A 204 -6.25 1.84 17.16
N THR A 205 -7.57 1.75 16.98
CA THR A 205 -8.46 0.96 17.83
C THR A 205 -8.73 -0.41 17.19
N GLU A 206 -9.26 -1.34 17.98
CA GLU A 206 -9.77 -2.62 17.45
C GLU A 206 -10.89 -2.41 16.40
N GLU A 207 -11.67 -1.32 16.45
CA GLU A 207 -12.68 -1.05 15.41
C GLU A 207 -12.05 -0.62 14.09
N HIS A 208 -10.97 0.18 14.09
CA HIS A 208 -10.28 0.54 12.86
C HIS A 208 -9.78 -0.71 12.11
N ILE A 209 -9.22 -1.67 12.85
CA ILE A 209 -8.72 -2.92 12.25
C ILE A 209 -9.88 -3.85 11.87
N ARG A 210 -10.95 -3.90 12.67
CA ARG A 210 -12.17 -4.65 12.33
C ARG A 210 -12.79 -4.17 11.03
N GLU A 211 -12.85 -2.86 10.77
CA GLU A 211 -13.34 -2.35 9.49
C GLU A 211 -12.40 -2.70 8.32
N MET A 212 -11.08 -2.60 8.51
CA MET A 212 -10.13 -3.06 7.48
C MET A 212 -10.27 -4.56 7.19
N ILE A 213 -10.49 -5.40 8.21
CA ILE A 213 -10.81 -6.83 8.03
C ILE A 213 -12.10 -7.01 7.23
N ARG A 214 -13.17 -6.26 7.54
CA ARG A 214 -14.43 -6.31 6.77
C ARG A 214 -14.21 -5.93 5.30
N VAL A 215 -13.44 -4.88 5.00
CA VAL A 215 -13.11 -4.47 3.62
C VAL A 215 -12.37 -5.58 2.88
N VAL A 216 -11.30 -6.12 3.47
CA VAL A 216 -10.50 -7.19 2.85
C VAL A 216 -11.33 -8.46 2.59
N GLN A 217 -12.23 -8.83 3.51
CA GLN A 217 -13.12 -9.98 3.36
C GLN A 217 -14.24 -9.74 2.32
N ARG A 218 -14.88 -8.57 2.33
CA ARG A 218 -15.99 -8.20 1.43
C ARG A 218 -15.58 -8.31 -0.05
N HIS A 219 -14.34 -7.93 -0.34
CA HIS A 219 -13.77 -7.95 -1.70
C HIS A 219 -12.94 -9.20 -2.03
N ASP A 220 -12.84 -10.15 -1.09
CA ASP A 220 -12.08 -11.40 -1.23
C ASP A 220 -10.61 -11.20 -1.69
N LEU A 221 -9.97 -10.14 -1.20
CA LEU A 221 -8.67 -9.69 -1.72
C LEU A 221 -7.56 -10.73 -1.60
N THR A 222 -7.59 -11.57 -0.56
CA THR A 222 -6.61 -12.64 -0.36
C THR A 222 -6.63 -13.69 -1.48
N ASN A 223 -7.79 -13.90 -2.13
CA ASN A 223 -7.92 -14.81 -3.25
C ASN A 223 -7.79 -14.05 -4.59
N ARG A 224 -8.42 -12.87 -4.72
CA ARG A 224 -8.49 -12.08 -5.97
C ARG A 224 -7.25 -11.21 -6.29
N SER A 225 -6.29 -11.09 -5.38
CA SER A 225 -5.02 -10.37 -5.59
C SER A 225 -3.83 -11.16 -5.06
N SER A 226 -2.61 -10.83 -5.49
CA SER A 226 -1.37 -11.48 -5.06
C SER A 226 -1.08 -11.36 -3.55
N GLY A 227 -1.72 -10.39 -2.88
CA GLY A 227 -1.81 -10.33 -1.43
C GLY A 227 -2.28 -8.97 -0.92
N VAL A 228 -2.32 -8.84 0.41
CA VAL A 228 -2.71 -7.61 1.10
C VAL A 228 -1.59 -7.16 2.04
N VAL A 229 -1.17 -5.90 1.90
CA VAL A 229 -0.33 -5.18 2.86
C VAL A 229 -1.19 -4.15 3.58
N LEU A 230 -1.00 -4.03 4.89
CA LEU A 230 -1.64 -2.99 5.69
C LEU A 230 -0.61 -1.90 6.01
N ALA A 231 -0.78 -0.72 5.40
CA ALA A 231 0.18 0.38 5.45
C ALA A 231 -0.17 1.38 6.56
N ILE A 232 0.63 1.43 7.63
CA ILE A 232 0.30 2.13 8.88
C ILE A 232 1.39 3.12 9.30
N ASN A 233 0.99 4.32 9.72
CA ASN A 233 1.95 5.27 10.30
C ASN A 233 2.59 4.70 11.59
N ALA A 234 3.91 4.64 11.62
CA ALA A 234 4.71 4.00 12.66
C ALA A 234 4.50 4.66 14.06
N ARG A 235 4.22 5.97 14.12
CA ARG A 235 3.94 6.66 15.38
C ARG A 235 2.59 6.28 15.96
N LEU A 236 1.60 5.96 15.13
CA LEU A 236 0.28 5.50 15.56
C LEU A 236 0.26 3.99 15.83
N LEU A 237 1.05 3.21 15.07
CA LEU A 237 1.28 1.78 15.31
C LEU A 237 1.87 1.52 16.71
N VAL A 238 2.97 2.20 17.07
CA VAL A 238 3.64 1.99 18.37
C VAL A 238 2.82 2.43 19.59
N LYS A 239 1.76 3.22 19.38
CA LYS A 239 0.81 3.64 20.43
C LYS A 239 -0.16 2.51 20.80
N ASN A 240 -0.54 1.64 19.87
CA ASN A 240 -1.35 0.46 20.16
C ASN A 240 -1.06 -0.67 19.15
N LEU A 241 -0.33 -1.70 19.57
CA LEU A 241 0.20 -2.74 18.68
C LEU A 241 -0.74 -3.97 18.56
N SER A 242 -1.46 -4.33 19.64
CA SER A 242 -2.35 -5.50 19.72
C SER A 242 -3.34 -5.63 18.55
N PRO A 243 -4.05 -4.57 18.09
CA PRO A 243 -5.00 -4.70 16.98
C PRO A 243 -4.35 -5.25 15.70
N PHE A 244 -3.08 -4.96 15.47
CA PHE A 244 -2.37 -5.37 14.26
C PHE A 244 -1.92 -6.84 14.30
N GLU A 245 -1.74 -7.42 15.49
CA GLU A 245 -1.64 -8.87 15.61
C GLU A 245 -2.93 -9.55 15.14
N THR A 246 -4.10 -9.01 15.50
CA THR A 246 -5.41 -9.53 15.08
C THR A 246 -5.51 -9.57 13.56
N PHE A 247 -5.07 -8.51 12.87
CA PHE A 247 -5.01 -8.49 11.40
C PHE A 247 -4.09 -9.58 10.82
N LEU A 248 -2.87 -9.72 11.34
CA LEU A 248 -1.89 -10.70 10.84
C LEU A 248 -2.29 -12.16 11.14
N LYS A 249 -3.04 -12.40 12.23
CA LYS A 249 -3.64 -13.70 12.56
C LYS A 249 -4.82 -14.01 11.65
N HIS A 250 -5.65 -13.02 11.33
CA HIS A 250 -6.85 -13.17 10.48
C HIS A 250 -6.50 -13.40 9.01
N PHE A 251 -5.40 -12.81 8.52
CA PHE A 251 -4.89 -13.02 7.17
C PHE A 251 -3.44 -13.53 7.21
N PRO A 252 -3.20 -14.86 7.25
CA PRO A 252 -1.84 -15.40 7.43
C PRO A 252 -0.83 -15.04 6.34
N THR A 253 -1.30 -14.66 5.14
CA THR A 253 -0.47 -14.27 3.98
C THR A 253 -0.22 -12.77 3.87
N SER A 254 -0.83 -11.94 4.72
CA SER A 254 -0.68 -10.47 4.68
C SER A 254 0.63 -9.98 5.31
N GLN A 255 0.98 -8.72 5.08
CA GLN A 255 2.08 -8.04 5.78
C GLN A 255 1.63 -6.69 6.34
N LEU A 256 2.42 -6.13 7.27
CA LEU A 256 2.34 -4.72 7.66
C LEU A 256 3.48 -3.95 6.99
N LEU A 257 3.21 -2.70 6.62
CA LEU A 257 4.26 -1.73 6.25
C LEU A 257 4.13 -0.52 7.18
N ALA A 258 5.09 -0.37 8.10
CA ALA A 258 5.16 0.77 9.01
C ALA A 258 5.85 1.96 8.32
N TRP A 259 5.17 3.11 8.22
CA TRP A 259 5.67 4.29 7.49
C TRP A 259 5.73 5.58 8.32
N THR A 260 6.48 6.58 7.88
CA THR A 260 6.44 7.97 8.40
C THR A 260 6.14 8.93 7.25
N ALA A 261 5.34 9.98 7.46
CA ALA A 261 4.98 10.87 6.36
C ALA A 261 6.19 11.68 5.85
N SER A 262 6.17 12.06 4.58
CA SER A 262 7.08 13.09 4.04
C SER A 262 6.94 14.40 4.85
N GLY A 263 8.07 14.96 5.28
CA GLY A 263 8.12 16.14 6.14
C GLY A 263 7.83 15.88 7.64
N GLU A 264 7.45 14.65 8.03
CA GLU A 264 7.35 14.26 9.44
C GLU A 264 8.74 14.28 10.09
N PRO A 265 8.91 14.83 11.32
CA PRO A 265 10.18 14.75 12.03
C PRO A 265 10.60 13.28 12.23
N PRO A 266 11.91 12.97 12.24
CA PRO A 266 12.37 11.58 12.31
C PRO A 266 11.86 10.81 13.54
N ILE A 267 11.42 9.56 13.35
CA ILE A 267 10.97 8.68 14.44
C ILE A 267 12.17 8.11 15.19
N SER A 268 12.09 7.99 16.52
CA SER A 268 13.22 7.45 17.28
C SER A 268 13.45 5.97 16.96
N LYS A 269 14.74 5.58 16.95
CA LYS A 269 15.17 4.17 16.94
C LYS A 269 14.47 3.38 18.05
N ARG A 270 14.22 3.97 19.22
CA ARG A 270 13.51 3.34 20.35
C ARG A 270 12.06 2.97 20.01
N LYS A 271 11.31 3.82 19.31
CA LYS A 271 9.93 3.49 18.87
C LYS A 271 9.95 2.38 17.82
N ILE A 272 10.88 2.41 16.87
CA ILE A 272 11.07 1.34 15.88
C ILE A 272 11.42 0.00 16.52
N GLU A 273 12.40 -0.04 17.43
CA GLU A 273 12.77 -1.28 18.12
C GLU A 273 11.64 -1.81 19.03
N ARG A 274 10.77 -0.94 19.58
CA ARG A 274 9.56 -1.38 20.29
C ARG A 274 8.56 -2.08 19.36
N ILE A 275 8.36 -1.57 18.14
CA ILE A 275 7.54 -2.24 17.12
C ILE A 275 8.15 -3.61 16.78
N LYS A 276 9.45 -3.63 16.44
CA LYS A 276 10.15 -4.88 16.06
C LYS A 276 10.11 -5.94 17.16
N HIS A 277 10.42 -5.55 18.40
CA HIS A 277 10.41 -6.46 19.55
C HIS A 277 9.03 -7.08 19.77
N HIS A 278 7.96 -6.29 19.68
CA HIS A 278 6.59 -6.77 19.82
C HIS A 278 6.21 -7.81 18.76
N PHE A 279 6.50 -7.57 17.47
CA PHE A 279 6.21 -8.56 16.42
C PHE A 279 7.21 -9.73 16.42
N HIS A 280 8.41 -9.57 16.99
CA HIS A 280 9.36 -10.66 17.19
C HIS A 280 8.85 -11.67 18.22
N VAL A 281 8.40 -11.22 19.40
CA VAL A 281 7.87 -12.12 20.44
C VAL A 281 6.56 -12.81 20.02
N HIS A 282 5.84 -12.24 19.05
CA HIS A 282 4.66 -12.85 18.42
C HIS A 282 4.97 -13.61 17.11
N GLY A 283 6.25 -13.86 16.78
CA GLY A 283 6.64 -14.69 15.64
C GLY A 283 6.19 -14.19 14.26
N THR A 284 6.03 -12.87 14.09
CA THR A 284 5.49 -12.24 12.87
C THR A 284 6.34 -11.07 12.35
N LEU A 285 7.53 -10.83 12.92
CA LEU A 285 8.43 -9.74 12.50
C LEU A 285 8.87 -9.85 11.02
N ASP A 286 8.98 -11.05 10.49
CA ASP A 286 9.27 -11.32 9.08
C ASP A 286 8.16 -10.81 8.13
N ARG A 287 6.98 -10.50 8.66
CA ARG A 287 5.83 -9.91 7.95
C ARG A 287 5.65 -8.41 8.22
N VAL A 288 6.64 -7.73 8.81
CA VAL A 288 6.57 -6.29 9.13
C VAL A 288 7.72 -5.53 8.46
N GLY A 289 7.38 -4.79 7.41
CA GLY A 289 8.28 -3.89 6.69
C GLY A 289 8.30 -2.49 7.28
N PHE A 290 9.32 -1.71 6.92
CA PHE A 290 9.53 -0.35 7.41
C PHE A 290 9.93 0.59 6.28
N ASP A 291 9.19 1.68 6.11
CA ASP A 291 9.49 2.83 5.26
C ASP A 291 9.48 4.11 6.12
N CYS A 292 10.50 4.22 6.98
CA CYS A 292 10.53 5.20 8.07
C CYS A 292 11.77 6.10 7.99
N ASN A 293 11.56 7.41 8.10
CA ASN A 293 12.60 8.38 8.41
C ASN A 293 13.03 8.22 9.88
N VAL A 294 14.07 7.42 10.13
CA VAL A 294 14.54 7.10 11.48
C VAL A 294 15.65 8.06 11.93
N ALA A 295 15.50 8.64 13.12
CA ALA A 295 16.47 9.58 13.68
C ALA A 295 17.89 9.00 13.77
N GLU A 296 18.89 9.75 13.28
CA GLU A 296 20.30 9.37 13.32
C GLU A 296 20.79 9.15 14.76
N THR A 297 20.50 10.10 15.65
CA THR A 297 20.93 10.07 17.06
C THR A 297 19.78 9.68 17.99
N LEU A 298 20.13 8.98 19.08
CA LEU A 298 19.16 8.57 20.11
C LEU A 298 18.50 9.78 20.77
N LEU A 299 19.30 10.80 21.15
CA LEU A 299 18.79 12.00 21.81
C LEU A 299 17.88 12.82 20.88
N GLY A 300 18.27 13.04 19.63
CA GLY A 300 17.44 13.75 18.65
C GLY A 300 16.08 13.08 18.43
N GLY A 301 16.08 11.75 18.23
CA GLY A 301 14.84 10.98 18.08
C GLY A 301 13.93 11.04 19.32
N LEU A 302 14.50 10.95 20.53
CA LEU A 302 13.73 11.08 21.77
C LEU A 302 13.13 12.49 21.93
N THR A 303 13.87 13.54 21.56
CA THR A 303 13.39 14.92 21.59
C THR A 303 12.21 15.12 20.63
N TYR A 304 12.32 14.66 19.37
CA TYR A 304 11.21 14.73 18.41
C TYR A 304 9.99 13.95 18.88
N ASP A 305 10.19 12.76 19.46
CA ASP A 305 9.11 11.95 20.02
C ASP A 305 8.34 12.70 21.13
N VAL A 306 9.05 13.26 22.11
CA VAL A 306 8.44 13.98 23.22
C VAL A 306 7.73 15.24 22.75
N LEU A 307 8.35 16.03 21.86
CA LEU A 307 7.74 17.26 21.34
C LEU A 307 6.47 16.97 20.53
N LEU A 308 6.49 15.96 19.66
CA LEU A 308 5.30 15.59 18.87
C LEU A 308 4.18 14.99 19.72
N ASP A 309 4.51 14.14 20.70
CA ASP A 309 3.47 13.57 21.57
C ASP A 309 2.86 14.65 22.51
N LEU A 310 3.65 15.62 23.01
CA LEU A 310 3.13 16.77 23.75
C LEU A 310 2.27 17.71 22.88
N TYR A 311 2.74 18.02 21.67
CA TYR A 311 2.00 18.85 20.71
C TYR A 311 0.67 18.20 20.30
N GLY A 312 0.68 16.87 20.09
CA GLY A 312 -0.50 16.06 19.82
C GLY A 312 -1.54 16.10 20.95
N VAL A 313 -1.10 15.96 22.20
CA VAL A 313 -1.97 16.12 23.38
C VAL A 313 -2.54 17.55 23.44
N PHE A 314 -1.73 18.58 23.21
CA PHE A 314 -2.19 19.97 23.19
C PHE A 314 -3.27 20.21 22.13
N LEU A 315 -3.04 19.81 20.87
CA LEU A 315 -4.02 19.96 19.78
C LEU A 315 -5.32 19.19 20.08
N PHE A 316 -5.21 17.97 20.62
CA PHE A 316 -6.37 17.18 21.02
C PHE A 316 -7.21 17.87 22.09
N LEU A 317 -6.57 18.43 23.13
CA LEU A 317 -7.26 19.20 24.17
C LEU A 317 -7.93 20.45 23.60
N VAL A 318 -7.25 21.21 22.73
CA VAL A 318 -7.83 22.39 22.06
C VAL A 318 -9.06 22.01 21.24
N LYS A 319 -9.00 20.91 20.47
CA LYS A 319 -10.15 20.40 19.68
C LYS A 319 -11.32 19.99 20.60
N MET A 320 -11.03 19.33 21.72
CA MET A 320 -12.03 18.94 22.72
C MET A 320 -12.70 20.14 23.39
N PHE A 321 -11.93 21.16 23.81
CA PHE A 321 -12.48 22.40 24.39
C PHE A 321 -13.31 23.18 23.37
N SER A 322 -12.87 23.28 22.11
CA SER A 322 -13.63 23.92 21.03
C SER A 322 -14.97 23.22 20.80
N LEU A 323 -14.99 21.88 20.70
CA LEU A 323 -16.23 21.11 20.56
C LEU A 323 -17.18 21.27 21.76
N ALA A 324 -16.65 21.29 22.99
CA ALA A 324 -17.43 21.54 24.19
C ALA A 324 -18.05 22.95 24.19
N TYR A 325 -17.26 23.97 23.84
CA TYR A 325 -17.70 25.36 23.74
C TYR A 325 -18.78 25.55 22.65
N SER A 326 -18.57 24.99 21.45
CA SER A 326 -19.56 25.02 20.37
C SER A 326 -20.88 24.34 20.75
N ARG A 327 -20.87 23.26 21.54
CA ARG A 327 -22.09 22.64 22.08
C ARG A 327 -22.79 23.55 23.10
N LEU A 328 -22.04 24.18 24.01
CA LEU A 328 -22.57 25.09 25.03
C LEU A 328 -23.19 26.37 24.42
N VAL A 329 -22.57 26.94 23.38
CA VAL A 329 -23.07 28.14 22.70
C VAL A 329 -24.16 27.79 21.67
N GLY A 330 -24.01 26.71 20.92
CA GLY A 330 -25.01 26.23 19.96
C GLY A 330 -26.33 25.81 20.62
N GLY A 331 -26.27 25.21 21.81
CA GLY A 331 -27.45 24.87 22.60
C GLY A 331 -28.29 26.10 23.01
N LYS A 332 -27.67 27.27 23.18
CA LYS A 332 -28.37 28.53 23.52
C LYS A 332 -29.15 29.15 22.35
N LYS A 333 -28.92 28.72 21.09
CA LYS A 333 -29.62 29.25 19.91
C LYS A 333 -30.91 28.51 19.53
N LYS A 334 -31.31 27.48 20.28
CA LYS A 334 -32.57 26.72 20.05
C LYS A 334 -33.70 27.04 21.05
N VAL A 335 -33.54 28.09 21.87
CA VAL A 335 -34.56 28.55 22.83
C VAL A 335 -34.70 30.07 22.71
N ALA A 336 -35.38 30.50 21.65
CA ALA A 336 -35.86 31.86 21.41
C ALA A 336 -37.08 31.77 20.46
#